data_AF-A0A965Q382-F1
#
_entry.id   AF-A0A965Q382-F1
#
_cell.length_a   1.000
_cell.length_b   1.000
_cell.length_c   1.000
_cell.angle_alpha   90.00
_cell.angle_beta   90.00
_cell.angle_gamma   90.00
#
_symmetry.space_group_name_H-M   'P 1'
#
loop_
_entity.id
_entity.type
_entity.pdbx_description
1 polymer ?
#
loop_
_entity_poly.entity_id
_entity_poly.type
_entity_poly.pdbx_seq_one_letter_code
_entity_poly.pdbx_strand_id
1 'polypeptide(L)'
;MSVTLSANYTEIFDTETVEKIDELLEENYALDDMLQFIDNHSEGDFVAYYEEYVRCGEAIGYEAVDALIDEMGCVSDVQDCDERYQGCYGSTAEFAEEMVSEIYGDIPSIVVVDWEATWDSALRYDYTDCIAGYREVYFFRDC
;
A
#
# COMPACT_ATOMS: atom_id res chain seq x y z
N MET A 1 -13.80 -19.76 3.45
CA MET A 1 -15.08 -20.01 4.13
C MET A 1 -15.40 -18.74 4.90
N SER A 2 -16.07 -17.77 4.28
CA SER A 2 -16.22 -16.39 4.79
C SER A 2 -17.67 -16.05 5.19
N VAL A 3 -18.62 -16.96 4.97
CA VAL A 3 -20.07 -16.69 5.02
C VAL A 3 -20.66 -16.62 6.46
N THR A 4 -19.85 -16.79 7.51
CA THR A 4 -20.37 -16.78 8.90
C THR A 4 -20.35 -15.41 9.59
N LEU A 5 -19.58 -14.44 9.08
CA LEU A 5 -19.46 -13.10 9.71
C LEU A 5 -20.59 -12.15 9.29
N SER A 6 -21.03 -12.19 8.03
CA SER A 6 -22.01 -11.24 7.48
C SER A 6 -23.41 -11.30 8.11
N ALA A 7 -23.75 -12.37 8.83
CA ALA A 7 -25.03 -12.50 9.51
C ALA A 7 -25.02 -12.09 11.00
N ASN A 8 -23.85 -11.89 11.62
CA ASN A 8 -23.71 -11.65 13.07
C ASN A 8 -22.65 -10.59 13.41
N TYR A 9 -22.17 -9.78 12.44
CA TYR A 9 -21.13 -8.78 12.69
C TYR A 9 -21.48 -7.81 13.83
N THR A 10 -22.78 -7.50 14.00
CA THR A 10 -23.37 -6.73 15.10
C THR A 10 -23.28 -7.38 16.49
N GLU A 11 -23.12 -8.70 16.58
CA GLU A 11 -22.96 -9.46 17.83
C GLU A 11 -21.51 -9.90 18.07
N ILE A 12 -20.64 -9.74 17.07
CA ILE A 12 -19.23 -10.19 17.10
C ILE A 12 -18.29 -9.02 17.35
N PHE A 13 -18.48 -7.91 16.63
CA PHE A 13 -17.58 -6.76 16.69
C PHE A 13 -18.03 -5.73 17.72
N ASP A 14 -17.10 -4.86 18.11
CA ASP A 14 -17.39 -3.76 19.02
C ASP A 14 -18.42 -2.78 18.42
N THR A 15 -19.11 -2.04 19.29
CA THR A 15 -20.21 -1.15 18.85
C THR A 15 -19.73 -0.09 17.87
N GLU A 16 -18.51 0.43 18.09
CA GLU A 16 -17.87 1.42 17.22
C GLU A 16 -17.62 0.89 15.80
N THR A 17 -17.13 -0.35 15.68
CA THR A 17 -16.89 -1.02 14.39
C THR A 17 -18.21 -1.22 13.63
N VAL A 18 -19.25 -1.63 14.34
CA VAL A 18 -20.59 -1.84 13.75
C VAL A 18 -21.18 -0.52 13.24
N GLU A 19 -21.12 0.55 14.03
CA GLU A 19 -21.57 1.88 13.59
C GLU A 19 -20.81 2.35 12.34
N LYS A 20 -19.49 2.09 12.28
CA LYS A 20 -18.69 2.44 11.10
C LYS A 20 -19.05 1.61 9.87
N ILE A 21 -19.29 0.30 10.03
CA ILE A 21 -19.75 -0.57 8.95
C ILE A 21 -21.09 -0.07 8.39
N ASP A 22 -22.07 0.24 9.26
CA ASP A 22 -23.37 0.74 8.84
C ASP A 22 -23.27 2.08 8.10
N GLU A 23 -22.41 3.01 8.55
CA GLU A 23 -22.12 4.27 7.84
C GLU A 23 -21.56 4.01 6.42
N LEU A 24 -20.55 3.14 6.30
CA LEU A 24 -19.94 2.79 5.02
C LEU A 24 -20.91 2.02 4.10
N LEU A 25 -21.80 1.20 4.65
CA LEU A 25 -22.84 0.54 3.88
C LEU A 25 -23.83 1.55 3.27
N GLU A 26 -24.17 2.62 3.99
CA GLU A 26 -24.98 3.71 3.44
C GLU A 26 -24.27 4.42 2.28
N GLU A 27 -22.94 4.51 2.33
CA GLU A 27 -22.08 5.06 1.27
C GLU A 27 -21.82 4.11 0.09
N ASN A 28 -22.48 2.94 0.05
CA ASN A 28 -22.36 1.92 -0.99
C ASN A 28 -21.08 1.06 -0.95
N TYR A 29 -20.38 0.99 0.17
CA TYR A 29 -19.25 0.08 0.33
C TYR A 29 -19.73 -1.36 0.47
N ALA A 30 -18.90 -2.32 0.04
CA ALA A 30 -19.23 -3.73 0.10
C ALA A 30 -18.92 -4.31 1.48
N LEU A 31 -19.94 -4.92 2.11
CA LEU A 31 -19.77 -5.58 3.41
C LEU A 31 -18.70 -6.68 3.38
N ASP A 32 -18.62 -7.43 2.28
CA ASP A 32 -17.68 -8.55 2.16
C ASP A 32 -16.21 -8.05 2.24
N ASP A 33 -15.91 -6.95 1.54
CA ASP A 33 -14.59 -6.31 1.57
C ASP A 33 -14.26 -5.75 2.97
N MET A 34 -15.22 -5.10 3.64
CA MET A 34 -15.04 -4.62 5.01
C MET A 34 -14.70 -5.77 5.97
N LEU A 35 -15.45 -6.87 5.89
CA LEU A 35 -15.25 -8.04 6.74
C LEU A 35 -13.91 -8.73 6.45
N GLN A 36 -13.50 -8.79 5.18
CA GLN A 36 -12.21 -9.35 4.78
C GLN A 36 -11.06 -8.50 5.32
N PHE A 37 -11.18 -7.17 5.29
CA PHE A 37 -10.19 -6.28 5.87
C PHE A 37 -10.05 -6.49 7.38
N ILE A 38 -11.17 -6.59 8.10
CA ILE A 38 -11.18 -6.83 9.55
C ILE A 38 -10.54 -8.19 9.89
N ASP A 39 -10.81 -9.24 9.10
CA ASP A 39 -10.22 -10.57 9.28
C ASP A 39 -8.69 -10.56 9.06
N ASN A 40 -8.22 -9.76 8.09
CA ASN A 40 -6.80 -9.66 7.74
C ASN A 40 -5.99 -8.78 8.71
N HIS A 41 -6.56 -7.67 9.19
CA HIS A 41 -5.79 -6.66 9.94
C HIS A 41 -6.21 -6.55 11.41
N SER A 42 -7.47 -6.19 11.67
CA SER A 42 -8.17 -6.17 12.98
C SER A 42 -9.34 -5.18 12.90
N GLU A 43 -10.26 -5.24 13.88
CA GLU A 43 -11.36 -4.29 14.03
C GLU A 43 -10.88 -2.85 14.30
N GLY A 44 -9.81 -2.71 15.09
CA GLY A 44 -9.27 -1.39 15.46
C GLY A 44 -8.67 -0.65 14.27
N ASP A 45 -7.95 -1.37 13.40
CA ASP A 45 -7.39 -0.81 12.18
C ASP A 45 -8.46 -0.45 11.16
N PHE A 46 -9.55 -1.23 11.11
CA PHE A 46 -10.69 -0.92 10.24
C PHE A 46 -11.31 0.43 10.60
N VAL A 47 -11.63 0.66 11.88
CA VAL A 47 -12.26 1.92 12.29
C VAL A 47 -11.35 3.12 12.05
N ALA A 48 -10.04 2.95 12.22
CA ALA A 48 -9.08 4.05 12.10
C ALA A 48 -8.62 4.35 10.66
N TYR A 49 -8.47 3.33 9.81
CA TYR A 49 -7.75 3.43 8.55
C TYR A 49 -8.49 2.90 7.32
N TYR A 50 -9.66 2.27 7.44
CA TYR A 50 -10.34 1.67 6.29
C TYR A 50 -10.70 2.67 5.18
N GLU A 51 -11.21 3.86 5.54
CA GLU A 51 -11.51 4.90 4.55
C GLU A 51 -10.25 5.34 3.80
N GLU A 52 -9.13 5.52 4.51
CA GLU A 52 -7.85 5.90 3.90
C GLU A 52 -7.31 4.77 3.04
N TYR A 53 -7.42 3.51 3.49
CA TYR A 53 -7.09 2.34 2.70
C TYR A 53 -7.87 2.31 1.38
N VAL A 54 -9.19 2.58 1.40
CA VAL A 54 -9.99 2.63 0.19
C VAL A 54 -9.58 3.81 -0.70
N ARG A 55 -9.40 5.00 -0.13
CA ARG A 55 -8.96 6.19 -0.87
C ARG A 55 -7.60 5.97 -1.55
N CYS A 56 -6.61 5.46 -0.81
CA CYS A 56 -5.30 5.07 -1.32
C CYS A 56 -5.43 3.98 -2.39
N GLY A 57 -6.24 2.94 -2.13
CA GLY A 57 -6.47 1.84 -3.06
C GLY A 57 -7.09 2.28 -4.38
N GLU A 58 -8.01 3.25 -4.35
CA GLU A 58 -8.56 3.87 -5.57
C GLU A 58 -7.57 4.80 -6.28
N ALA A 59 -6.63 5.42 -5.56
CA ALA A 59 -5.66 6.36 -6.11
C ALA A 59 -4.45 5.68 -6.76
N ILE A 60 -3.82 4.72 -6.05
CA ILE A 60 -2.58 4.06 -6.47
C ILE A 60 -2.74 2.57 -6.78
N GLY A 61 -3.87 1.96 -6.40
CA GLY A 61 -4.18 0.55 -6.57
C GLY A 61 -4.09 -0.23 -5.26
N TYR A 62 -5.11 -1.06 -4.97
CA TYR A 62 -5.15 -1.91 -3.77
C TYR A 62 -3.95 -2.85 -3.64
N GLU A 63 -3.40 -3.35 -4.76
CA GLU A 63 -2.21 -4.21 -4.75
C GLU A 63 -0.98 -3.50 -4.19
N ALA A 64 -0.84 -2.18 -4.44
CA ALA A 64 0.26 -1.38 -3.91
C ALA A 64 0.08 -1.12 -2.41
N VAL A 65 -1.14 -0.84 -1.98
CA VAL A 65 -1.47 -0.60 -0.57
C VAL A 65 -1.30 -1.88 0.24
N ASP A 66 -1.82 -3.01 -0.23
CA ASP A 66 -1.66 -4.31 0.42
C ASP A 66 -0.19 -4.70 0.54
N ALA A 67 0.62 -4.47 -0.50
CA ALA A 67 2.05 -4.73 -0.46
C ALA A 67 2.79 -3.85 0.55
N LEU A 68 2.38 -2.59 0.70
CA LEU A 68 2.93 -1.69 1.72
C LEU A 68 2.58 -2.16 3.14
N ILE A 69 1.33 -2.56 3.37
CA ILE A 69 0.90 -3.07 4.68
C ILE A 69 1.62 -4.38 5.03
N ASP A 70 1.81 -5.28 4.06
CA ASP A 70 2.54 -6.54 4.27
C ASP A 70 4.01 -6.27 4.64
N GLU A 71 4.66 -5.33 3.96
CA GLU A 71 6.07 -4.99 4.19
C GLU A 71 6.28 -4.20 5.50
N MET A 72 5.43 -3.21 5.80
CA MET A 72 5.51 -2.42 7.03
C MET A 72 4.97 -3.18 8.25
N GLY A 73 4.06 -4.14 8.03
CA GLY A 73 3.39 -4.94 9.06
C GLY A 73 2.32 -4.18 9.84
N CYS A 74 1.98 -2.95 9.45
CA CYS A 74 1.02 -2.08 10.13
C CYS A 74 0.12 -1.37 9.11
N VAL A 75 -1.18 -1.37 9.37
CA VAL A 75 -2.16 -0.63 8.53
C VAL A 75 -1.98 0.89 8.67
N SER A 76 -1.46 1.37 9.80
CA SER A 76 -1.25 2.80 10.02
C SER A 76 -0.38 3.48 8.95
N ASP A 77 0.47 2.72 8.25
CA ASP A 77 1.35 3.21 7.20
C ASP A 77 0.64 3.51 5.88
N VAL A 78 -0.66 3.20 5.76
CA VAL A 78 -1.48 3.65 4.62
C VAL A 78 -1.78 5.15 4.67
N GLN A 79 -1.49 5.83 5.78
CA GLN A 79 -1.62 7.29 5.85
C GLN A 79 -0.70 7.97 4.85
N ASP A 80 -1.29 8.83 4.02
CA ASP A 80 -0.61 9.60 2.97
C ASP A 80 0.20 8.71 2.00
N CYS A 81 -0.21 7.45 1.86
CA CYS A 81 0.50 6.48 1.02
C CYS A 81 0.47 6.88 -0.46
N ASP A 82 -0.61 7.55 -0.89
CA ASP A 82 -0.78 8.07 -2.24
C ASP A 82 0.23 9.18 -2.57
N GLU A 83 0.56 10.03 -1.58
CA GLU A 83 1.58 11.07 -1.74
C GLU A 83 3.01 10.50 -1.73
N ARG A 84 3.23 9.41 -0.99
CA ARG A 84 4.54 8.74 -0.90
C ARG A 84 4.83 7.87 -2.13
N TYR A 85 3.81 7.40 -2.82
CA TYR A 85 3.93 6.49 -3.96
C TYR A 85 4.72 7.10 -5.12
N GLN A 86 5.78 6.42 -5.55
CA GLN A 86 6.68 6.82 -6.65
C GLN A 86 6.47 6.01 -7.93
N GLY A 87 5.58 5.01 -7.90
CA GLY A 87 5.26 4.18 -9.06
C GLY A 87 5.59 2.69 -8.87
N CYS A 88 5.36 1.94 -9.94
CA CYS A 88 5.57 0.49 -10.02
C CYS A 88 6.57 0.17 -11.13
N TYR A 89 7.62 -0.60 -10.78
CA TYR A 89 8.71 -0.95 -11.71
C TYR A 89 8.98 -2.45 -11.69
N GLY A 90 9.63 -2.93 -12.75
CA GLY A 90 10.02 -4.34 -12.87
C GLY A 90 11.24 -4.72 -12.01
N SER A 91 11.94 -3.72 -11.46
CA SER A 91 13.12 -3.88 -10.61
C SER A 91 13.52 -2.56 -9.94
N THR A 92 14.29 -2.65 -8.86
CA THR A 92 14.93 -1.51 -8.18
C THR A 92 15.94 -0.79 -9.08
N ALA A 93 16.56 -1.51 -10.01
CA ALA A 93 17.49 -0.94 -11.00
C ALA A 93 16.77 0.02 -11.97
N GLU A 94 15.60 -0.36 -12.48
CA GLU A 94 14.81 0.49 -13.38
C GLU A 94 14.34 1.76 -12.67
N PHE A 95 13.88 1.65 -11.42
CA PHE A 95 13.52 2.81 -10.61
C PHE A 95 14.70 3.76 -10.40
N ALA A 96 15.87 3.22 -10.02
CA ALA A 96 17.07 4.01 -9.79
C ALA A 96 17.52 4.75 -11.06
N GLU A 97 17.46 4.10 -12.22
CA GLU A 97 17.78 4.70 -13.52
C GLU A 97 16.84 5.86 -13.85
N GLU A 98 15.53 5.64 -13.76
CA GLU A 98 14.52 6.66 -14.07
C GLU A 98 14.66 7.86 -13.14
N MET A 99 14.68 7.63 -11.83
CA MET A 99 14.74 8.71 -10.84
C MET A 99 16.02 9.54 -10.97
N VAL A 100 17.19 8.91 -11.18
CA VAL A 100 18.43 9.67 -11.41
C VAL A 100 18.39 10.44 -12.72
N SER A 101 17.84 9.85 -13.78
CA SER A 101 17.72 10.51 -15.08
C SER A 101 16.76 11.69 -15.05
N GLU A 102 15.68 11.62 -14.27
CA GLU A 102 14.74 12.71 -14.08
C GLU A 102 15.32 13.87 -13.25
N ILE A 103 16.06 13.57 -12.18
CA ILE A 103 16.60 14.59 -11.28
C ILE A 103 17.89 15.22 -11.82
N TYR A 104 18.81 14.40 -12.31
CA TYR A 104 20.17 14.81 -12.68
C TYR A 104 20.39 14.88 -14.20
N GLY A 105 19.45 14.37 -14.99
CA GLY A 105 19.54 14.31 -16.45
C GLY A 105 20.30 13.09 -16.96
N ASP A 106 20.44 13.04 -18.28
CA ASP A 106 21.03 11.92 -19.00
C ASP A 106 22.54 11.77 -18.70
N ILE A 107 22.95 10.57 -18.29
CA ILE A 107 24.35 10.26 -17.99
C ILE A 107 25.08 9.97 -19.31
N PRO A 108 26.29 10.51 -19.52
CA PRO A 108 27.06 10.23 -20.74
C PRO A 108 27.23 8.73 -20.99
N SER A 109 26.88 8.27 -22.19
CA SER A 109 26.89 6.85 -22.59
C SER A 109 28.23 6.11 -22.51
N ILE A 110 29.32 6.82 -22.21
CA ILE A 110 30.64 6.24 -21.92
C ILE A 110 30.71 5.69 -20.49
N VAL A 111 29.83 6.11 -19.60
CA VAL A 111 29.75 5.66 -18.21
C VAL A 111 28.82 4.46 -18.15
N VAL A 112 29.32 3.34 -17.61
CA VAL A 112 28.49 2.19 -17.26
C VAL A 112 28.08 2.36 -15.81
N VAL A 113 26.77 2.50 -15.57
CA VAL A 113 26.21 2.69 -14.23
C VAL A 113 25.66 1.38 -13.72
N ASP A 114 25.96 1.07 -12.47
CA ASP A 114 25.38 -0.07 -11.75
C ASP A 114 24.20 0.43 -10.91
N TRP A 115 23.01 0.31 -11.47
CA TRP A 115 21.78 0.82 -10.86
C TRP A 115 21.34 0.00 -9.64
N GLU A 116 21.62 -1.30 -9.62
CA GLU A 116 21.38 -2.14 -8.42
C GLU A 116 22.26 -1.67 -7.25
N ALA A 117 23.55 -1.41 -7.50
CA ALA A 117 24.44 -0.89 -6.47
C ALA A 117 24.07 0.53 -6.03
N THR A 118 23.53 1.33 -6.95
CA THR A 118 23.04 2.69 -6.65
C THR A 118 21.83 2.64 -5.74
N TRP A 119 20.90 1.72 -5.99
CA TRP A 119 19.77 1.47 -5.11
C TRP A 119 20.23 1.08 -3.71
N ASP A 120 21.02 0.00 -3.60
CA ASP A 120 21.43 -0.55 -2.29
C ASP A 120 22.26 0.45 -1.46
N SER A 121 23.08 1.28 -2.11
CA SER A 121 23.98 2.19 -1.39
C SER A 121 23.38 3.56 -1.07
N ALA A 122 22.45 4.07 -1.89
CA ALA A 122 21.98 5.46 -1.78
C ALA A 122 20.46 5.60 -1.64
N LEU A 123 19.67 4.80 -2.34
CA LEU A 123 18.22 5.02 -2.46
C LEU A 123 17.40 4.19 -1.49
N ARG A 124 17.85 2.98 -1.15
CA ARG A 124 17.14 2.08 -0.24
C ARG A 124 16.86 2.66 1.16
N TYR A 125 17.57 3.72 1.55
CA TYR A 125 17.35 4.39 2.84
C TYR A 125 16.28 5.49 2.78
N ASP A 126 16.00 6.01 1.58
CA ASP A 126 15.02 7.08 1.34
C ASP A 126 13.72 6.52 0.70
N TYR A 127 13.73 5.25 0.30
CA TYR A 127 12.60 4.59 -0.35
C TYR A 127 12.44 3.15 0.16
N THR A 128 11.18 2.75 0.36
CA THR A 128 10.76 1.38 0.64
C THR A 128 10.33 0.70 -0.66
N ASP A 129 10.90 -0.49 -0.93
CA ASP A 129 10.49 -1.36 -2.02
C ASP A 129 9.52 -2.44 -1.54
N CYS A 130 8.28 -2.42 -2.04
CA CYS A 130 7.26 -3.41 -1.72
C CYS A 130 7.05 -4.34 -2.92
N ILE A 131 7.38 -5.61 -2.75
CA ILE A 131 7.27 -6.60 -3.84
C ILE A 131 5.87 -7.19 -3.85
N ALA A 132 5.14 -7.00 -4.95
CA ALA A 132 3.86 -7.63 -5.19
C ALA A 132 3.91 -8.59 -6.38
N GLY A 133 3.26 -9.75 -6.22
CA GLY A 133 3.14 -10.73 -7.29
C GLY A 133 4.48 -11.34 -7.74
N TYR A 134 4.70 -11.40 -9.05
CA TYR A 134 5.83 -12.14 -9.65
C TYR A 134 6.97 -11.23 -10.14
N ARG A 135 6.73 -9.91 -10.29
CA ARG A 135 7.74 -8.96 -10.80
C ARG A 135 7.41 -7.48 -10.61
N GLU A 136 6.40 -7.15 -9.83
CA GLU A 136 5.98 -5.75 -9.65
C GLU A 136 6.53 -5.27 -8.32
N VAL A 137 7.35 -4.21 -8.37
CA VAL A 137 7.93 -3.59 -7.20
C VAL A 137 7.34 -2.18 -7.10
N TYR A 138 6.60 -1.94 -6.03
CA TYR A 138 6.04 -0.64 -5.70
C TYR A 138 7.04 0.13 -4.86
N PHE A 139 7.25 1.40 -5.20
CA PHE A 139 8.21 2.25 -4.48
C PHE A 139 7.46 3.31 -3.72
N PHE A 140 7.74 3.40 -2.42
CA PHE A 140 7.22 4.43 -1.54
C PHE A 140 8.38 5.23 -0.98
N ARG A 141 8.25 6.54 -0.94
CA ARG A 141 9.25 7.40 -0.33
C ARG A 141 9.14 7.35 1.19
N ASP A 142 10.25 7.12 1.88
CA ASP A 142 10.37 7.33 3.32
C ASP A 142 10.58 8.83 3.58
N CYS A 143 9.72 9.42 4.42
CA CYS A 143 9.69 10.85 4.70
C CYS A 143 10.23 11.12 6.11
#